data_AF-A0AAD2Q6P0-F1
#
_entry.id   AF-A0AAD2Q6P0-F1
#
_cell.length_a   1.000
_cell.length_b   1.000
_cell.length_c   1.000
_cell.angle_alpha   90.00
_cell.angle_beta   90.00
_cell.angle_gamma   90.00
#
_symmetry.space_group_name_H-M   'P 1'
#
loop_
_entity.id
_entity.type
_entity.pdbx_description
1 polymer ?
#
loop_
_entity_poly.entity_id
_entity_poly.type
_entity_poly.pdbx_seq_one_letter_code
_entity_poly.pdbx_strand_id
1 'polypeptide(L)'
;MARDTLPLLPHLYVPMADKFDEATQKELSSFLERQQVEARLHSSIQTFTDTCWDKYIVSCITGAPSTRFSRSEESCLANCVERFLDTSLFMVKKIEDQRAALQGGNNGSI
;
A
#
# COMPACT_ATOMS: atom_id res chain seq x y z
N MET A 1 20.82 8.34 7.05
CA MET A 1 19.46 8.35 6.46
C MET A 1 18.68 7.14 6.99
N ALA A 2 18.47 7.10 8.31
CA ALA A 2 17.78 6.02 9.01
C ALA A 2 16.47 6.57 9.56
N ARG A 3 15.49 6.73 8.67
CA ARG A 3 14.13 7.11 9.05
C ARG A 3 13.17 6.20 8.29
N ASP A 4 12.39 5.46 9.07
CA ASP A 4 11.03 5.01 8.73
C ASP A 4 10.82 3.63 8.09
N THR A 5 11.73 2.68 8.32
CA THR A 5 11.38 1.24 8.27
C THR A 5 11.22 0.69 9.69
N LEU A 6 10.20 1.17 10.42
CA LEU A 6 9.56 0.30 11.39
C LEU A 6 8.60 -0.60 10.60
N PRO A 7 8.86 -1.91 10.52
CA PRO A 7 7.89 -2.82 9.95
C PRO A 7 6.61 -2.69 10.79
N LEU A 8 5.48 -2.54 10.10
CA LEU A 8 4.15 -2.71 10.65
C LEU A 8 4.05 -4.14 11.20
N LEU A 9 4.62 -4.40 12.37
CA LEU A 9 4.42 -5.63 13.12
C LEU A 9 3.10 -5.47 13.88
N PRO A 10 2.02 -6.17 13.48
CA PRO A 10 0.71 -6.04 14.11
C PRO A 10 0.65 -6.62 15.53
N HIS A 11 1.79 -7.05 16.10
CA HIS A 11 1.85 -7.80 17.35
C HIS A 11 2.51 -7.10 18.54
N LEU A 12 3.05 -5.87 18.40
CA LEU A 12 3.81 -5.25 19.50
C LEU A 12 3.31 -3.90 20.02
N TYR A 13 2.13 -3.44 19.65
CA TYR A 13 1.55 -2.24 20.27
C TYR A 13 0.06 -2.41 20.55
N VAL A 14 -0.28 -3.13 21.62
CA VAL A 14 -1.21 -2.62 22.65
C VAL A 14 -0.92 -3.30 24.01
N PRO A 15 0.18 -2.99 24.73
CA PRO A 15 0.30 -3.31 26.17
C PRO A 15 -0.53 -2.35 27.05
N MET A 16 -1.47 -1.61 26.45
CA MET A 16 -2.25 -0.54 27.09
C MET A 16 -3.76 -0.74 26.91
N ALA A 17 -4.23 -1.98 26.73
CA ALA A 17 -5.66 -2.30 26.72
C ALA A 17 -6.14 -2.66 28.14
N ASP A 18 -5.31 -3.36 28.92
CA ASP A 18 -5.62 -3.83 30.28
C ASP A 18 -5.85 -2.73 31.33
N LYS A 19 -5.62 -1.45 30.98
CA LYS A 19 -5.81 -0.31 31.90
C LYS A 19 -7.11 0.47 31.68
N PHE A 20 -7.92 0.06 30.72
CA PHE A 20 -9.17 0.75 30.35
C PHE A 20 -10.39 -0.13 30.62
N ASP A 21 -11.54 0.49 30.83
CA ASP A 21 -12.81 -0.24 30.85
C ASP A 21 -13.16 -0.78 29.45
N GLU A 22 -14.06 -1.75 29.39
CA GLU A 22 -14.41 -2.46 28.14
C GLU A 22 -14.94 -1.51 27.04
N ALA A 23 -15.65 -0.44 27.40
CA ALA A 23 -16.15 0.53 26.44
C ALA A 23 -15.01 1.36 25.85
N THR A 24 -14.09 1.85 26.69
CA THR A 24 -12.90 2.59 26.27
C THR A 24 -11.96 1.72 25.42
N GLN A 25 -11.80 0.43 25.76
CA GLN A 25 -10.99 -0.50 24.96
C GLN A 25 -11.55 -0.68 23.54
N LYS A 26 -12.87 -0.76 23.39
CA LYS A 26 -13.54 -0.88 22.10
C LYS A 26 -13.46 0.41 21.27
N GLU A 27 -13.52 1.57 21.90
CA GLU A 27 -13.31 2.84 21.21
C GLU A 27 -11.86 2.97 20.73
N LEU A 28 -10.90 2.63 21.59
CA LEU A 28 -9.48 2.68 21.28
C LEU A 28 -9.12 1.73 20.13
N SER A 29 -9.66 0.51 20.10
CA SER A 29 -9.40 -0.43 18.99
C SER A 29 -9.87 0.16 17.66
N SER A 30 -11.09 0.71 17.61
CA SER A 30 -11.61 1.34 16.39
C SER A 30 -10.80 2.58 15.98
N PHE A 31 -10.32 3.37 16.95
CA PHE A 31 -9.44 4.50 16.68
C PHE A 31 -8.10 4.04 16.08
N LEU A 32 -7.47 3.04 16.68
CA LEU A 32 -6.19 2.50 16.21
C LEU A 32 -6.30 1.91 14.81
N GLU A 33 -7.37 1.18 14.51
CA GLU A 33 -7.64 0.66 13.17
C GLU A 33 -7.69 1.79 12.13
N ARG A 34 -8.41 2.88 12.43
CA ARG A 34 -8.49 4.06 11.55
C ARG A 34 -7.12 4.72 11.36
N GLN A 35 -6.38 4.93 12.44
CA GLN A 35 -5.04 5.52 12.38
C GLN A 35 -4.05 4.65 11.62
N GLN A 36 -4.18 3.32 11.72
CA GLN A 36 -3.32 2.41 11.00
C GLN A 36 -3.62 2.42 9.49
N VAL A 37 -4.89 2.51 9.09
CA VAL A 37 -5.27 2.68 7.68
C VAL A 37 -4.70 3.98 7.12
N GLU A 38 -4.80 5.08 7.87
CA GLU A 38 -4.25 6.38 7.49
C GLU A 38 -2.73 6.33 7.31
N ALA A 39 -2.00 5.73 8.26
CA ALA A 39 -0.55 5.55 8.17
C ALA A 39 -0.14 4.70 6.96
N ARG A 40 -0.88 3.62 6.67
CA ARG A 40 -0.65 2.79 5.49
C ARG A 40 -0.90 3.57 4.19
N LEU A 41 -1.95 4.39 4.14
CA LEU A 41 -2.22 5.24 2.97
C LEU A 41 -1.10 6.24 2.74
N HIS A 42 -0.60 6.90 3.78
CA HIS A 42 0.52 7.83 3.66
C HIS A 42 1.79 7.15 3.15
N SER A 43 2.10 5.95 3.66
CA SER A 43 3.22 5.14 3.16
C SER A 43 3.04 4.75 1.69
N SER A 44 1.83 4.42 1.26
CA SER A 44 1.53 4.13 -0.15
C SER A 44 1.70 5.37 -1.02
N ILE A 45 1.24 6.55 -0.57
CA ILE A 45 1.43 7.83 -1.28
C ILE A 45 2.92 8.10 -1.48
N GLN A 46 3.75 7.95 -0.44
CA GLN A 46 5.19 8.12 -0.55
C GLN A 46 5.80 7.13 -1.54
N THR A 47 5.40 5.85 -1.46
CA THR A 47 5.88 4.82 -2.39
C THR A 47 5.54 5.15 -3.84
N PHE A 48 4.31 5.59 -4.12
CA PHE A 48 3.89 5.97 -5.46
C PHE A 48 4.59 7.23 -5.93
N THR A 49 4.80 8.19 -5.02
CA THR A 49 5.55 9.40 -5.29
C THR A 49 6.95 9.02 -5.76
N ASP A 50 7.73 8.27 -4.97
CA ASP A 50 9.10 7.89 -5.33
C ASP A 50 9.16 7.06 -6.61
N THR A 51 8.31 6.02 -6.71
CA THR A 51 8.29 5.11 -7.86
C THR A 51 7.91 5.84 -9.14
N CYS A 52 6.85 6.64 -9.10
CA CYS A 52 6.38 7.33 -10.29
C CYS A 52 7.27 8.50 -10.64
N TRP A 53 7.93 9.18 -9.69
CA TRP A 53 8.92 10.20 -10.02
C TRP A 53 10.11 9.62 -10.78
N ASP A 54 10.66 8.49 -10.31
CA ASP A 54 11.78 7.83 -10.98
C ASP A 54 11.42 7.38 -12.40
N LYS A 55 10.22 6.82 -12.58
CA LYS A 55 9.74 6.37 -13.90
C LYS A 55 9.35 7.54 -14.80
N TYR A 56 8.76 8.59 -14.23
CA TYR A 56 8.29 9.77 -14.95
C TYR A 56 9.43 10.50 -15.67
N ILE A 57 10.58 10.69 -15.01
CA ILE A 57 11.75 11.31 -15.66
C ILE A 57 12.17 10.53 -16.91
N VAL A 58 12.12 9.20 -16.86
CA VAL A 58 12.61 8.35 -17.95
C VAL A 58 11.59 8.18 -19.08
N SER A 59 10.29 8.13 -18.78
CA SER A 59 9.25 7.83 -19.78
C SER A 59 8.36 8.99 -20.20
N CYS A 60 8.29 10.07 -19.42
CA CYS A 60 7.27 11.11 -19.58
C CYS A 60 7.85 12.50 -19.86
N ILE A 61 9.00 12.84 -19.28
CA ILE A 61 9.66 14.13 -19.56
C ILE A 61 10.40 14.03 -20.90
N THR A 62 9.89 14.73 -21.90
CA THR A 62 10.54 14.88 -23.21
C THR A 62 11.06 16.30 -23.45
N GLY A 63 10.80 17.23 -22.50
CA GLY A 63 11.14 18.65 -22.59
C GLY A 63 12.02 19.14 -21.44
N ALA A 64 12.31 20.45 -21.44
CA ALA A 64 13.06 21.09 -20.36
C ALA A 64 12.21 21.18 -19.07
N PRO A 65 12.83 21.03 -17.88
CA PRO A 65 12.12 21.14 -16.62
C PRO A 65 11.47 22.53 -16.48
N SER A 66 10.18 22.51 -16.17
CA SER A 66 9.31 23.68 -16.00
C SER A 66 8.79 23.73 -14.56
N THR A 67 8.32 24.89 -14.10
CA THR A 67 7.67 25.04 -12.79
C THR A 67 6.29 24.37 -12.72
N ARG A 68 5.75 23.95 -13.86
CA ARG A 68 4.51 23.19 -14.00
C ARG A 68 4.65 22.10 -15.03
N PHE A 69 3.93 21.01 -14.81
CA PHE A 69 3.77 19.97 -15.80
C PHE A 69 2.92 20.47 -16.98
N SER A 70 3.28 20.01 -18.16
CA SER A 70 2.40 20.04 -19.33
C SER A 70 1.26 19.04 -19.15
N ARG A 71 0.17 19.22 -19.93
CA ARG A 71 -0.98 18.30 -19.89
C ARG A 71 -0.60 16.84 -20.15
N SER A 72 0.36 16.60 -21.04
CA SER A 72 0.87 15.26 -21.33
C SER A 72 1.63 14.66 -20.15
N GLU A 73 2.40 15.48 -19.43
CA GLU A 73 3.15 15.06 -18.25
C GLU A 73 2.24 14.74 -17.07
N GLU A 74 1.22 15.58 -16.81
CA GLU A 74 0.20 15.32 -15.79
C GLU A 74 -0.53 14.01 -16.06
N SER A 75 -0.94 13.79 -17.32
CA SER A 75 -1.59 12.54 -17.73
C SER A 75 -0.66 11.35 -17.57
N CYS A 76 0.63 11.48 -17.92
CA CYS A 76 1.60 10.39 -17.77
C CYS A 76 1.81 9.99 -16.30
N LEU A 77 1.87 10.96 -15.38
CA LEU A 77 1.94 10.70 -13.93
C LEU A 77 0.69 9.99 -13.42
N ALA A 78 -0.51 10.43 -13.83
CA ALA A 78 -1.75 9.77 -13.45
C ALA A 78 -1.78 8.30 -13.93
N ASN A 79 -1.38 8.06 -15.18
CA ASN A 79 -1.27 6.72 -15.73
C ASN A 79 -0.22 5.85 -15.00
N CYS A 80 0.89 6.44 -14.52
CA CYS A 80 1.88 5.68 -13.75
C CYS A 80 1.27 5.06 -12.49
N VAL A 81 0.53 5.85 -11.72
CA VAL A 81 -0.11 5.39 -10.48
C VAL A 81 -1.18 4.34 -10.78
N GLU A 82 -2.04 4.60 -11.78
CA GLU A 82 -3.08 3.66 -12.20
C GLU A 82 -2.50 2.31 -12.62
N ARG A 83 -1.46 2.30 -13.47
CA ARG A 83 -0.79 1.07 -13.90
C ARG A 83 -0.10 0.32 -12.76
N PHE A 84 0.46 1.03 -11.78
CA PHE A 84 1.04 0.41 -10.60
C PHE A 84 -0.03 -0.32 -9.78
N LEU A 85 -1.17 0.33 -9.55
CA LEU A 85 -2.30 -0.26 -8.82
C LEU A 85 -2.87 -1.47 -9.55
N ASP A 86 -3.11 -1.36 -10.86
CA ASP A 86 -3.63 -2.46 -11.68
C ASP A 86 -2.70 -3.67 -11.64
N THR A 87 -1.40 -3.44 -11.82
CA THR A 87 -0.41 -4.51 -11.80
C THR A 87 -0.34 -5.16 -10.41
N SER A 88 -0.36 -4.36 -9.34
CA SER A 88 -0.35 -4.86 -7.97
C SER A 88 -1.56 -5.75 -7.67
N LEU A 89 -2.76 -5.31 -8.07
CA LEU A 89 -4.00 -6.08 -7.90
C LEU A 89 -3.98 -7.36 -8.75
N PHE A 90 -3.46 -7.29 -9.97
CA PHE A 90 -3.29 -8.44 -10.83
C PHE A 90 -2.36 -9.49 -10.21
N MET A 91 -1.21 -9.06 -9.66
CA MET A 91 -0.27 -9.96 -8.98
C MET A 91 -0.92 -10.64 -7.78
N VAL A 92 -1.61 -9.87 -6.92
CA VAL A 92 -2.31 -10.43 -5.75
C VAL A 92 -3.36 -11.45 -6.18
N LYS A 93 -4.22 -11.13 -7.15
CA LYS A 93 -5.21 -12.08 -7.66
C LYS A 93 -4.56 -13.37 -8.16
N LYS A 94 -3.46 -13.26 -8.91
CA LYS A 94 -2.76 -14.42 -9.43
C LYS A 94 -2.21 -15.32 -8.32
N ILE A 95 -1.68 -14.73 -7.25
CA ILE A 95 -1.18 -15.46 -6.08
C ILE A 95 -2.32 -16.17 -5.36
N GLU A 96 -3.47 -15.51 -5.18
CA GLU A 96 -4.65 -16.12 -4.55
C GLU A 96 -5.22 -17.28 -5.39
N ASP A 97 -5.29 -17.14 -6.71
CA ASP A 97 -5.68 -18.23 -7.62
C ASP A 97 -4.74 -19.44 -7.51
N GLN A 98 -3.43 -19.19 -7.41
CA GLN A 98 -2.43 -20.25 -7.22
C GLN A 98 -2.58 -20.94 -5.86
N ARG A 99 -2.85 -20.19 -4.79
CA ARG A 99 -3.12 -20.76 -3.46
C ARG A 99 -4.36 -21.64 -3.46
N ALA A 100 -5.45 -21.20 -4.10
CA ALA A 100 -6.66 -21.98 -4.23
C ALA A 100 -6.43 -23.30 -5.00
N ALA A 101 -5.67 -23.24 -6.10
CA ALA A 101 -5.31 -24.43 -6.89
C ALA A 101 -4.48 -25.46 -6.09
N LEU A 102 -3.57 -25.00 -5.23
CA LEU A 102 -2.78 -25.88 -4.37
C LEU A 102 -3.60 -26.51 -3.23
N GLN A 103 -4.62 -25.80 -2.72
CA GLN A 103 -5.50 -26.30 -1.66
C GLN A 103 -6.59 -27.27 -2.16
N GLY A 104 -6.93 -27.22 -3.45
CA GLY A 104 -7.90 -28.12 -4.09
C GLY A 104 -7.38 -29.53 -4.43
N GLY A 105 -6.10 -29.83 -4.20
CA GLY A 105 -5.47 -31.12 -4.55
C GLY A 105 -5.41 -32.17 -3.44
N ASN A 106 -5.93 -31.90 -2.24
CA ASN A 106 -5.78 -32.77 -1.07
C ASN A 106 -7.11 -33.26 -0.46
N ASN A 107 -8.14 -33.44 -1.28
CA ASN A 107 -9.38 -34.14 -0.90
C ASN A 107 -9.83 -35.07 -2.04
N GLY A 108 -9.17 -36.22 -2.18
CA GLY A 108 -9.49 -37.20 -3.22
C GLY A 108 -8.64 -38.48 -3.23
N SER A 109 -8.13 -38.94 -2.10
CA SER A 109 -7.54 -40.28 -2.00
C SER A 109 -7.80 -40.89 -0.63
N ILE A 110 -8.90 -41.62 -0.54
CA ILE A 110 -9.08 -43.02 -0.07
C ILE A 110 -10.59 -43.22 0.15
#